data_AF-A0A0F8XXR5-F1
#
_entry.id   AF-A0A0F8XXR5-F1
#
_cell.length_a   1.000
_cell.length_b   1.000
_cell.length_c   1.000
_cell.angle_alpha   90.00
_cell.angle_beta   90.00
_cell.angle_gamma   90.00
#
_symmetry.space_group_name_H-M   'P 1'
#
loop_
_entity.id
_entity.type
_entity.pdbx_description
1 polymer ?
#
loop_
_entity_poly.entity_id
_entity_poly.type
_entity_poly.pdbx_seq_one_letter_code
_entity_poly.pdbx_strand_id
1 'polypeptide(L)'
;MHLKSLTLKGFKSFPKKVELDFEHGITMVVGPNGSGKSNITDAIQWVLGEQSPSALRGSDMQDVIFAGSLNQKALNVAEVSLTLDNSDHTIDLDFSEVSVTRRILRSGENQYFINSTPCRLLDIYELLHDTGLG
;
A
#
# COMPACT_ATOMS: atom_id res chain seq x y z
N MET A 1 -6.92 -16.23 5.84
CA MET A 1 -6.47 -14.87 5.55
C MET A 1 -4.95 -14.80 5.50
N HIS A 2 -4.38 -14.30 4.40
CA HIS A 2 -2.96 -13.94 4.27
C HIS A 2 -2.80 -12.80 3.25
N LEU A 3 -1.64 -12.12 3.28
CA LEU A 3 -1.28 -11.17 2.20
C LEU A 3 -1.09 -11.99 0.93
N LYS A 4 -1.82 -11.68 -0.14
CA LYS A 4 -1.72 -12.37 -1.42
C LYS A 4 -0.81 -11.64 -2.40
N SER A 5 -1.02 -10.32 -2.55
CA SER A 5 -0.15 -9.49 -3.39
C SER A 5 -0.09 -8.04 -2.93
N LEU A 6 1.01 -7.36 -3.25
CA LEU A 6 1.21 -5.93 -3.07
C LEU A 6 1.62 -5.31 -4.41
N THR A 7 0.79 -4.42 -4.92
CA THR A 7 1.08 -3.61 -6.10
C THR A 7 1.47 -2.19 -5.68
N LEU A 8 2.61 -1.70 -6.17
CA LEU A 8 3.09 -0.34 -5.93
C LEU A 8 3.25 0.39 -7.26
N LYS A 9 2.87 1.67 -7.32
CA LYS A 9 3.10 2.53 -8.47
C LYS A 9 3.33 3.97 -8.05
N GLY A 10 4.47 4.53 -8.42
CA GLY A 10 4.85 5.89 -8.06
C GLY A 10 5.10 6.09 -6.56
N PHE A 11 5.18 5.00 -5.79
CA PHE A 11 5.39 5.04 -4.35
C PHE A 11 6.88 5.02 -4.03
N LYS A 12 7.40 6.10 -3.45
CA LYS A 12 8.80 6.26 -3.03
C LYS A 12 9.75 5.78 -4.12
N SER A 13 10.61 4.79 -3.83
CA SER A 13 11.59 4.23 -4.76
C SER A 13 11.00 3.41 -5.92
N PHE A 14 9.67 3.28 -6.05
CA PHE A 14 8.99 2.48 -7.06
C PHE A 14 8.27 3.36 -8.09
N PRO A 15 9.00 3.93 -9.07
CA PRO A 15 8.41 4.86 -10.05
C PRO A 15 7.54 4.17 -11.11
N LYS A 16 7.73 2.86 -11.33
CA LYS A 16 6.92 2.04 -12.24
C LYS A 16 6.05 1.08 -11.43
N LYS A 17 5.04 0.49 -12.06
CA LYS A 17 4.25 -0.58 -11.45
C LYS A 17 5.20 -1.73 -11.07
N VAL A 18 5.18 -2.11 -9.81
CA VAL A 18 5.80 -3.33 -9.28
C VAL A 18 4.70 -4.13 -8.60
N GLU A 19 4.69 -5.43 -8.82
CA GLU A 19 3.75 -6.38 -8.23
C GLU A 19 4.57 -7.43 -7.49
N LEU A 20 4.25 -7.64 -6.23
CA LEU A 20 4.89 -8.60 -5.34
C LEU A 20 3.83 -9.62 -4.95
N ASP A 21 4.04 -10.88 -5.33
CA ASP A 21 3.21 -11.99 -4.89
C ASP A 21 3.79 -12.57 -3.60
N PHE A 22 2.89 -12.87 -2.66
CA PHE A 22 3.25 -13.49 -1.39
C PHE A 22 2.69 -14.91 -1.35
N GLU A 23 3.55 -15.85 -0.98
CA GLU A 23 3.14 -17.21 -0.71
C GLU A 23 2.92 -17.43 0.79
N HIS A 24 2.28 -18.55 1.12
CA HIS A 24 2.19 -18.98 2.50
C HIS A 24 3.58 -19.26 3.08
N GLY A 25 3.78 -18.91 4.36
CA GLY A 25 5.04 -19.12 5.06
C GLY A 25 5.83 -17.83 5.22
N ILE A 26 7.12 -17.88 4.88
CA ILE A 26 8.07 -16.79 5.16
C ILE A 26 8.52 -16.17 3.84
N THR A 27 8.22 -14.88 3.65
CA THR A 27 8.75 -14.08 2.54
C THR A 27 9.95 -13.26 3.02
N MET A 28 11.09 -13.40 2.33
CA MET A 28 12.32 -12.66 2.65
C MET A 28 12.61 -11.58 1.61
N VAL A 29 12.67 -10.32 2.05
CA VAL A 29 13.01 -9.17 1.20
C VAL A 29 14.48 -8.81 1.40
N VAL A 30 15.31 -9.01 0.36
CA VAL A 30 16.77 -8.78 0.42
C VAL A 30 17.26 -7.86 -0.71
N GLY A 31 18.45 -7.29 -0.53
CA GLY A 31 19.05 -6.37 -1.50
C GLY A 31 19.95 -5.30 -0.85
N PRO A 32 20.74 -4.55 -1.65
CA PRO A 32 21.68 -3.54 -1.13
C PRO A 32 21.02 -2.42 -0.31
N ASN A 33 21.79 -1.70 0.50
CA ASN A 33 21.27 -0.52 1.19
C ASN A 33 20.81 0.55 0.18
N GLY A 34 19.70 1.24 0.49
CA GLY A 34 19.10 2.23 -0.41
C GLY A 34 18.29 1.67 -1.59
N SER A 35 18.20 0.34 -1.76
CA SER A 35 17.44 -0.28 -2.87
C SER A 35 15.90 -0.22 -2.73
N GLY A 36 15.38 0.33 -1.63
CA GLY A 36 13.93 0.49 -1.45
C GLY A 36 13.23 -0.63 -0.68
N LYS A 37 13.95 -1.61 -0.11
CA LYS A 37 13.38 -2.72 0.68
C LYS A 37 12.39 -2.26 1.75
N SER A 38 12.82 -1.34 2.62
CA SER A 38 11.97 -0.83 3.70
C SER A 38 10.77 -0.04 3.19
N ASN A 39 10.78 0.46 1.95
CA ASN A 39 9.62 1.12 1.36
C ASN A 39 8.48 0.13 1.05
N ILE A 40 8.76 -1.18 1.00
CA ILE A 40 7.72 -2.22 0.92
C ILE A 40 6.92 -2.23 2.23
N THR A 41 7.60 -2.19 3.38
CA THR A 41 6.95 -2.11 4.69
C THR A 41 6.15 -0.81 4.83
N ASP A 42 6.73 0.33 4.43
CA ASP A 42 6.01 1.61 4.46
C ASP A 42 4.76 1.58 3.58
N ALA A 43 4.81 0.91 2.43
CA ALA A 43 3.66 0.80 1.53
C ALA A 43 2.52 -0.01 2.16
N ILE A 44 2.85 -1.10 2.85
CA ILE A 44 1.87 -1.92 3.59
C ILE A 44 1.25 -1.08 4.71
N GLN A 45 2.05 -0.40 5.53
CA GLN A 45 1.53 0.46 6.59
C GLN A 45 0.64 1.59 6.04
N TRP A 46 1.08 2.22 4.94
CA TRP A 46 0.35 3.33 4.32
C TRP A 46 -0.99 2.90 3.73
N VAL A 47 -1.05 1.76 3.04
CA VAL A 47 -2.31 1.26 2.44
C VAL A 47 -3.29 0.74 3.50
N LEU A 48 -2.79 0.22 4.61
CA LEU A 48 -3.59 -0.16 5.78
C LEU A 48 -4.06 1.04 6.63
N GLY A 49 -3.63 2.26 6.26
CA GLY A 49 -4.19 3.50 6.79
C GLY A 49 -3.26 4.37 7.61
N GLU A 50 -1.97 4.07 7.72
CA GLU A 50 -1.02 4.96 8.43
C GLU A 50 -1.11 6.40 7.89
N GLN A 51 -1.39 7.36 8.78
CA GLN A 51 -1.58 8.77 8.44
C GLN A 51 -0.41 9.66 8.86
N SER A 52 0.51 9.15 9.68
CA SER A 52 1.69 9.86 10.14
C SER A 52 2.80 9.84 9.08
N PRO A 53 3.21 11.00 8.52
CA PRO A 53 4.34 11.05 7.60
C PRO A 53 5.62 10.53 8.26
N SER A 54 5.82 10.79 9.56
CA SER A 54 7.03 10.38 10.28
C SER A 54 7.11 8.86 10.48
N ALA A 55 5.98 8.18 10.69
CA ALA A 55 5.91 6.72 10.70
C ALA A 55 6.34 6.14 9.34
N LEU A 56 6.03 6.85 8.27
CA LEU A 56 6.46 6.54 6.91
C LEU A 56 7.79 7.20 6.55
N ARG A 57 8.60 7.68 7.51
CA ARG A 57 9.94 8.24 7.23
C ARG A 57 9.92 9.40 6.22
N GLY A 58 8.85 10.19 6.22
CA GLY A 58 8.68 11.43 5.47
C GLY A 58 8.35 12.62 6.37
N SER A 59 8.40 13.82 5.82
CA SER A 59 7.97 15.07 6.48
C SER A 59 6.50 15.37 6.21
N ASP A 60 6.05 15.12 4.98
CA ASP A 60 4.69 15.33 4.53
C ASP A 60 4.13 14.05 3.90
N MET A 61 2.80 13.90 3.90
CA MET A 61 2.19 12.70 3.31
C MET A 61 2.48 12.58 1.80
N GLN A 62 2.74 13.69 1.11
CA GLN A 62 3.10 13.69 -0.31
C GLN A 62 4.51 13.14 -0.58
N ASP A 63 5.36 12.99 0.44
CA ASP A 63 6.70 12.40 0.32
C ASP A 63 6.67 10.91 -0.03
N VAL A 64 5.49 10.28 0.08
CA VAL A 64 5.28 8.93 -0.46
C VAL A 64 5.28 8.91 -1.99
N ILE A 65 5.13 10.05 -2.67
CA ILE A 65 5.19 10.15 -4.13
C ILE A 65 6.66 10.17 -4.58
N PHE A 66 6.99 9.37 -5.59
CA PHE A 66 8.33 9.33 -6.18
C PHE A 66 8.82 10.75 -6.54
N ALA A 67 9.89 11.16 -5.84
CA ALA A 67 10.47 12.50 -5.94
C ALA A 67 11.34 12.72 -7.18
N GLY A 68 11.55 11.68 -7.99
CA GLY A 68 12.47 11.72 -9.13
C GLY A 68 13.84 11.12 -8.82
N SER A 69 14.63 10.94 -9.86
CA SER A 69 16.03 10.55 -9.82
C SER A 69 16.78 11.27 -10.95
N LEU A 70 18.09 11.08 -11.05
CA LEU A 70 18.91 11.65 -12.13
C LEU A 70 18.36 11.34 -13.54
N ASN A 71 17.77 10.16 -13.71
CA ASN A 71 17.30 9.65 -15.00
C ASN A 71 15.77 9.67 -15.17
N GLN A 72 15.02 10.06 -14.13
CA GLN A 72 13.56 9.97 -14.15
C GLN A 72 12.92 11.15 -13.40
N LYS A 73 11.95 11.81 -14.04
CA LYS A 73 11.22 12.93 -13.43
C LYS A 73 10.35 12.46 -12.26
N ALA A 74 10.11 13.37 -11.32
CA ALA A 74 9.13 13.18 -10.25
C ALA A 74 7.73 12.89 -10.82
N LEU A 75 6.95 12.10 -10.09
CA LEU A 75 5.57 11.77 -10.45
C LEU A 75 4.57 12.62 -9.67
N ASN A 76 3.32 12.66 -10.12
CA ASN A 76 2.26 13.41 -9.46
C ASN A 76 1.29 12.53 -8.66
N VAL A 77 1.55 11.22 -8.61
CA VAL A 77 0.68 10.25 -7.96
C VAL A 77 1.50 9.09 -7.38
N ALA A 78 1.09 8.63 -6.21
CA ALA A 78 1.45 7.33 -5.67
C ALA A 78 0.19 6.52 -5.44
N GLU A 79 0.26 5.22 -5.73
CA GLU A 79 -0.80 4.25 -5.52
C GLU A 79 -0.19 2.96 -4.98
N VAL A 80 -0.84 2.41 -3.96
CA VAL A 80 -0.52 1.09 -3.40
C VAL A 80 -1.82 0.33 -3.28
N SER A 81 -1.81 -0.92 -3.75
CA SER A 81 -2.91 -1.86 -3.58
C SER A 81 -2.42 -3.11 -2.89
N LEU A 82 -3.07 -3.50 -1.80
CA LEU A 82 -2.82 -4.73 -1.08
C LEU A 82 -4.01 -5.66 -1.27
N THR A 83 -3.74 -6.87 -1.75
CA THR A 83 -4.73 -7.93 -1.91
C THR A 83 -4.57 -8.93 -0.78
N LEU A 84 -5.66 -9.22 -0.09
CA LEU A 84 -5.78 -10.22 0.95
C LEU A 84 -6.56 -11.41 0.42
N ASP A 85 -6.08 -12.61 0.73
CA ASP A 85 -6.92 -13.80 0.65
C ASP A 85 -7.96 -13.74 1.77
N ASN A 86 -9.22 -13.94 1.39
CA ASN A 86 -10.38 -13.94 2.26
C ASN A 86 -11.22 -15.23 2.09
N SER A 87 -10.59 -16.32 1.64
CA SER A 87 -11.26 -17.61 1.42
C SER A 87 -11.85 -18.23 2.70
N ASP A 88 -11.38 -17.80 3.87
CA ASP A 88 -11.93 -18.16 5.19
C ASP A 88 -12.96 -17.18 5.73
N HIS A 89 -13.31 -16.14 4.97
CA HIS A 89 -14.27 -15.10 5.33
C HIS A 89 -13.97 -14.44 6.69
N THR A 90 -12.68 -14.26 7.02
CA THR A 90 -12.27 -13.47 8.19
C THR A 90 -12.75 -12.02 8.06
N ILE A 91 -12.75 -11.48 6.85
CA ILE A 91 -13.37 -10.20 6.51
C ILE A 91 -14.80 -10.51 6.06
N ASP A 92 -15.78 -9.82 6.67
CA ASP A 92 -17.22 -9.97 6.38
C ASP A 92 -17.61 -9.35 5.03
N LEU A 93 -17.04 -9.91 3.96
CA LEU A 93 -17.31 -9.60 2.58
C LEU A 93 -17.46 -10.92 1.81
N ASP A 94 -18.46 -10.98 0.93
CA ASP A 94 -18.73 -12.14 0.07
C ASP A 94 -17.78 -12.18 -1.15
N PHE A 95 -16.49 -12.08 -0.86
CA PHE A 95 -15.41 -12.17 -1.83
C PHE A 95 -14.31 -13.06 -1.26
N SER A 96 -13.79 -13.97 -2.09
CA SER A 96 -12.62 -14.80 -1.73
C SER A 96 -11.33 -13.98 -1.67
N GLU A 97 -11.32 -12.77 -2.22
CA GLU A 97 -10.20 -11.85 -2.21
C GLU A 97 -10.68 -10.42 -1.97
N VAL A 98 -9.94 -9.70 -1.12
CA VAL A 98 -10.24 -8.32 -0.75
C VAL A 98 -9.03 -7.46 -1.06
N SER A 99 -9.19 -6.48 -1.95
CA SER A 99 -8.17 -5.52 -2.33
C SER A 99 -8.43 -4.17 -1.67
N VAL A 100 -7.49 -3.69 -0.88
CA VAL A 100 -7.46 -2.33 -0.33
C VAL A 100 -6.49 -1.50 -1.15
N THR A 101 -6.95 -0.38 -1.70
CA THR A 101 -6.11 0.54 -2.47
C THR A 101 -6.11 1.92 -1.85
N ARG A 102 -4.93 2.52 -1.72
CA ARG A 102 -4.75 3.92 -1.36
C ARG A 102 -3.99 4.65 -2.45
N ARG A 103 -4.47 5.83 -2.82
CA ARG A 103 -3.83 6.72 -3.78
C ARG A 103 -3.73 8.12 -3.22
N ILE A 104 -2.61 8.80 -3.47
CA ILE A 104 -2.46 10.23 -3.20
C ILE A 104 -1.97 10.96 -4.44
N LEU A 105 -2.60 12.11 -4.72
CA LEU A 105 -2.16 13.05 -5.74
C LEU A 105 -1.25 14.11 -5.12
N ARG A 106 -0.37 14.70 -5.92
CA ARG A 106 0.51 15.79 -5.49
C ARG A 106 -0.26 17.04 -5.03
N SER A 107 -1.54 17.17 -5.38
CA SER A 107 -2.46 18.18 -4.83
C SER A 107 -2.79 17.97 -3.34
N GLY A 108 -2.48 16.80 -2.77
CA GLY A 108 -2.87 16.39 -1.42
C GLY A 108 -4.18 15.58 -1.36
N GLU A 109 -4.85 15.41 -2.49
CA GLU A 109 -6.07 14.59 -2.56
C GLU A 109 -5.74 13.11 -2.30
N ASN A 110 -6.41 12.53 -1.29
CA ASN A 110 -6.32 11.12 -0.96
C ASN A 110 -7.56 10.39 -1.49
N GLN A 111 -7.36 9.22 -2.08
CA GLN A 111 -8.42 8.36 -2.60
C GLN A 111 -8.24 6.94 -2.06
N TYR A 112 -9.34 6.30 -1.71
CA TYR A 112 -9.36 4.98 -1.09
C TYR A 112 -10.35 4.07 -1.82
N PHE A 113 -10.02 2.79 -1.95
CA PHE A 113 -10.86 1.82 -2.63
C PHE A 113 -10.82 0.47 -1.91
N ILE A 114 -11.98 -0.19 -1.86
CA ILE A 114 -12.11 -1.60 -1.49
C ILE A 114 -12.67 -2.32 -2.73
N ASN A 115 -11.96 -3.32 -3.25
CA ASN A 115 -12.33 -4.02 -4.49
C ASN A 115 -12.67 -3.06 -5.65
N SER A 116 -11.82 -2.06 -5.86
CA SER A 116 -11.99 -0.97 -6.87
C SER A 116 -13.20 -0.05 -6.65
N THR A 117 -13.98 -0.23 -5.58
CA THR A 117 -15.10 0.65 -5.23
C THR A 117 -14.59 1.79 -4.34
N PRO A 118 -14.84 3.07 -4.69
CA PRO A 118 -14.44 4.20 -3.86
C PRO A 118 -15.03 4.12 -2.45
N CYS A 119 -14.21 4.42 -1.46
CA CYS A 119 -14.58 4.41 -0.05
C CYS A 119 -13.85 5.52 0.72
N ARG A 120 -14.09 5.59 2.03
CA ARG A 120 -13.39 6.44 2.99
C ARG A 120 -12.31 5.63 3.68
N LEU A 121 -11.32 6.32 4.25
CA LEU A 121 -10.33 5.66 5.11
C LEU A 121 -10.97 4.95 6.31
N LEU A 122 -12.04 5.52 6.87
CA LEU A 122 -12.78 4.89 7.97
C LEU A 122 -13.30 3.50 7.57
N ASP A 123 -13.78 3.35 6.34
CA ASP A 123 -14.30 2.08 5.85
C ASP A 123 -13.19 1.02 5.75
N ILE A 124 -11.94 1.42 5.46
CA ILE A 124 -10.77 0.53 5.49
C ILE A 124 -10.45 0.10 6.93
N TYR A 125 -10.51 1.02 7.91
CA TYR A 125 -10.28 0.66 9.31
C TYR A 125 -11.36 -0.27 9.85
N GLU A 126 -12.63 0.00 9.54
CA GLU A 126 -13.75 -0.87 9.95
C GLU A 126 -13.60 -2.27 9.34
N LEU A 127 -13.18 -2.37 8.07
CA LEU A 127 -12.93 -3.64 7.39
C LEU A 127 -11.83 -4.48 8.06
N LEU A 128 -10.79 -3.83 8.59
CA LEU A 128 -9.60 -4.48 9.15
C LEU A 128 -9.61 -4.60 10.68
N HIS A 129 -10.63 -4.03 11.34
CA HIS A 129 -10.74 -3.97 12.80
C HIS A 129 -10.65 -5.36 13.44
N ASP A 130 -11.35 -6.34 12.86
CA ASP A 130 -11.43 -7.69 13.40
C ASP A 130 -10.32 -8.62 12.88
N THR A 131 -9.48 -8.14 11.95
CA THR A 131 -8.42 -8.95 11.33
C THR A 131 -7.08 -8.83 12.04
N GLY A 132 -6.93 -7.88 12.97
CA GLY A 132 -5.66 -7.57 13.63
C GLY A 132 -4.59 -6.96 12.72
N LEU A 133 -4.99 -6.48 11.53
CA LEU A 133 -4.11 -5.80 10.56
C LEU A 133 -4.23 -4.27 10.64
N GLY A 134 -4.97 -3.75 11.63
CA GLY A 134 -5.16 -2.33 11.96
C GLY A 134 -4.80 -2.04 13.41
#